data_AF-A0A7K6MZ89-F1
#
_entry.id   AF-A0A7K6MZ89-F1
#
_cell.length_a   1.000
_cell.length_b   1.000
_cell.length_c   1.000
_cell.angle_alpha   90.00
_cell.angle_beta   90.00
_cell.angle_gamma   90.00
#
_symmetry.space_group_name_H-M   'P 1'
#
loop_
_entity.id
_entity.type
_entity.pdbx_description
1 polymer ?
#
loop_
_entity_poly.entity_id
_entity_poly.type
_entity_poly.pdbx_seq_one_letter_code
_entity_poly.pdbx_strand_id
1 'polypeptide(L)'
;MEESFTDPASESRKRDLGGNDPSAPELLKKIEQLEVELVQKEEKLLETDFLYEHICRLTDRIHTTAESRKQDTLLLAKRTNELQKKIKASTQKMMALVAELSMKQALTIKLQQEMRDKEQFFMTVSSRIDQGLPPPKETENEWLKVLRNEKMQRDAAEARAKCAAEEEEAAASGCVHTTAEQRPTAYIPDDNYSLPLPRPYGAHPPFKPSEPSSHMRHFRKPTVKPIEI
;
A
#
# COMPACT_ATOMS: atom_id res chain seq x y z
N MET A 1 62.53 97.19 10.58
CA MET A 1 61.07 97.23 10.27
C MET A 1 60.33 95.98 10.78
N GLU A 2 60.99 95.11 11.58
CA GLU A 2 60.39 93.87 12.12
C GLU A 2 60.10 93.93 13.64
N GLU A 3 60.67 94.89 14.38
CA GLU A 3 60.43 95.04 15.83
C GLU A 3 59.01 95.53 16.17
N SER A 4 58.27 96.12 15.22
CA SER A 4 56.89 96.57 15.44
C SER A 4 55.86 95.42 15.44
N PHE A 5 56.25 94.21 15.00
CA PHE A 5 55.37 93.04 14.97
C PHE A 5 55.58 92.09 16.15
N THR A 6 56.66 92.27 16.92
CA THR A 6 57.01 91.45 18.09
C THR A 6 56.61 92.09 19.42
N ASP A 7 56.17 93.36 19.40
CA ASP A 7 55.68 94.07 20.58
C ASP A 7 54.31 93.50 21.02
N PRO A 8 54.21 92.88 22.23
CA PRO A 8 52.95 92.34 22.75
C PRO A 8 51.87 93.40 22.99
N ALA A 9 52.20 94.70 22.90
CA ALA A 9 51.27 95.81 23.03
C ALA A 9 50.59 96.23 21.71
N SER A 10 50.95 95.66 20.54
CA SER A 10 50.40 96.11 19.25
C SER A 10 48.90 95.76 19.07
N GLU A 11 48.09 96.78 18.73
CA GLU A 11 46.63 96.65 18.55
C GLU A 11 46.25 95.77 17.36
N SER A 12 47.08 95.71 16.31
CA SER A 12 46.82 94.96 15.07
C SER A 12 46.80 93.44 15.20
N ARG A 13 47.10 92.88 16.39
CA ARG A 13 47.10 91.43 16.66
C ARG A 13 45.83 90.94 17.38
N LYS A 14 45.02 91.83 17.96
CA LYS A 14 43.81 91.45 18.71
C LYS A 14 42.62 91.32 17.76
N ARG A 15 41.94 90.16 17.78
CA ARG A 15 40.68 89.93 17.06
C ARG A 15 39.55 90.08 18.07
N ASP A 16 38.77 91.15 17.94
CA ASP A 16 37.54 91.30 18.73
C ASP A 16 36.54 90.23 18.28
N LEU A 17 36.31 89.25 19.14
CA LEU A 17 35.39 88.15 18.86
C LEU A 17 33.93 88.53 19.07
N GLY A 18 33.64 89.73 19.60
CA GLY A 18 32.29 90.19 19.89
C GLY A 18 31.60 89.35 20.97
N GLY A 19 30.62 89.96 21.62
CA GLY A 19 29.94 89.38 22.78
C GLY A 19 30.19 90.20 24.03
N ASN A 20 29.16 90.36 24.86
CA ASN A 20 29.29 90.95 26.17
C ASN A 20 29.54 89.84 27.18
N ASP A 21 30.54 90.01 28.02
CA ASP A 21 30.70 89.18 29.21
C ASP A 21 29.53 89.46 30.15
N PRO A 22 28.68 88.46 30.44
CA PRO A 22 27.55 88.67 31.31
C PRO A 22 28.07 89.07 32.70
N SER A 23 27.45 90.10 33.26
CA SER A 23 27.79 90.55 34.60
C SER A 23 27.45 89.45 35.63
N ALA A 24 28.16 89.41 36.76
CA ALA A 24 27.86 88.48 37.86
C ALA A 24 26.36 88.36 38.21
N PRO A 25 25.56 89.46 38.29
CA PRO A 25 24.13 89.34 38.55
C PRO A 25 23.31 88.75 37.38
N GLU A 26 23.74 88.91 36.12
CA GLU A 26 23.08 88.28 34.97
C GLU A 26 23.32 86.77 34.94
N LEU A 27 24.54 86.34 35.28
CA LEU A 27 24.86 84.92 35.45
C LEU A 27 24.04 84.28 36.57
N LEU A 28 23.91 84.95 37.72
CA LEU A 28 23.10 84.47 38.85
C LEU A 28 21.63 84.29 38.45
N LYS A 29 21.03 85.28 37.76
CA LYS A 29 19.66 85.15 37.24
C LYS A 29 19.51 84.00 36.25
N LYS A 30 20.53 83.75 35.43
CA LYS A 30 20.49 82.64 34.48
C LYS A 30 20.61 81.28 35.16
N ILE A 31 21.42 81.19 36.22
CA ILE A 31 21.52 80.00 37.07
C ILE A 31 20.18 79.72 37.73
N GLU A 32 19.54 80.70 38.36
CA GLU A 32 18.20 80.53 38.96
C GLU A 32 17.17 80.05 37.95
N GLN A 33 17.17 80.60 36.72
CA GLN A 33 16.28 80.15 35.66
C GLN A 33 16.53 78.68 35.30
N LEU A 34 17.80 78.28 35.13
CA LEU A 34 18.17 76.93 34.78
C LEU A 34 17.86 75.93 35.90
N GLU A 35 18.00 76.32 37.16
CA GLU A 35 17.61 75.51 38.31
C GLU A 35 16.10 75.22 38.31
N VAL A 36 15.27 76.23 38.05
CA VAL A 36 13.82 76.03 37.92
C VAL A 36 13.47 75.10 36.75
N GLU A 37 14.11 75.30 35.59
CA GLU A 37 13.90 74.44 34.43
C GLU A 37 14.38 73.00 34.67
N LEU A 38 15.47 72.82 35.42
CA LEU A 38 16.01 71.51 35.78
C LEU A 38 15.01 70.76 36.67
N VAL A 39 14.52 71.40 37.75
CA VAL A 39 13.54 70.80 38.66
C VAL A 39 12.27 70.39 37.90
N GLN A 40 11.78 71.23 36.99
CA GLN A 40 10.61 70.90 36.16
C GLN A 40 10.86 69.69 35.23
N LYS A 41 12.09 69.50 34.75
CA LYS A 41 12.45 68.34 33.92
C LYS A 41 12.61 67.08 34.75
N GLU A 42 13.17 67.19 35.96
CA GLU A 42 13.29 66.06 36.88
C GLU A 42 11.92 65.53 37.32
N GLU A 43 10.98 66.43 37.63
CA GLU A 43 9.60 66.07 37.95
C GLU A 43 8.94 65.31 36.78
N LYS A 44 9.04 65.86 35.56
CA LYS A 44 8.51 65.20 34.35
C LYS A 44 9.17 63.85 34.09
N LEU A 45 10.47 63.73 34.34
CA LEU A 45 11.19 62.48 34.14
C LEU A 45 10.66 61.40 35.09
N LEU A 46 10.47 61.73 36.37
CA LEU A 46 9.88 60.84 37.36
C LEU A 46 8.46 60.41 37.00
N GLU A 47 7.62 61.32 36.49
CA GLU A 47 6.29 60.99 36.00
C GLU A 47 6.35 59.99 34.82
N THR A 48 7.25 60.24 33.86
CA THR A 48 7.41 59.35 32.71
C THR A 48 7.94 57.97 33.10
N ASP A 49 8.86 57.89 34.06
CA ASP A 49 9.38 56.63 34.56
C ASP A 49 8.28 55.82 35.27
N PHE A 50 7.46 56.47 36.09
CA PHE A 50 6.32 55.81 36.73
C PHE A 50 5.31 55.29 35.71
N LEU A 51 5.01 56.07 34.67
CA LEU A 51 4.14 55.65 33.59
C LEU A 51 4.72 54.47 32.80
N TYR A 52 6.03 54.52 32.51
CA TYR A 52 6.74 53.44 31.82
C TYR A 52 6.65 52.13 32.59
N GLU A 53 6.99 52.14 33.89
CA GLU A 53 6.88 50.96 34.76
C GLU A 53 5.45 50.40 34.78
N HIS A 54 4.44 51.28 34.82
CA HIS A 54 3.05 50.85 34.75
C HIS A 54 2.69 50.19 33.42
N ILE A 55 3.12 50.77 32.30
CA ILE A 55 2.90 50.23 30.95
C ILE A 55 3.61 48.89 30.78
N CYS A 56 4.86 48.76 31.26
CA CYS A 56 5.61 47.51 31.23
C CYS A 56 4.87 46.41 31.99
N ARG A 57 4.43 46.67 33.22
CA ARG A 57 3.66 45.71 34.01
C ARG A 57 2.34 45.31 33.35
N LEU A 58 1.62 46.26 32.75
CA LEU A 58 0.41 45.96 31.99
C LEU A 58 0.69 45.09 30.76
N THR A 59 1.77 45.40 30.05
CA THR A 59 2.21 44.68 28.85
C THR A 59 2.60 43.25 29.18
N ASP A 60 3.38 43.03 30.24
CA ASP A 60 3.77 41.69 30.70
C ASP A 60 2.56 40.86 31.12
N ARG A 61 1.58 41.48 31.79
CA ARG A 61 0.33 40.80 32.15
C ARG A 61 -0.49 40.42 30.91
N ILE A 62 -0.54 41.29 29.90
CA ILE A 62 -1.20 40.96 28.63
C ILE A 62 -0.44 39.85 27.90
N HIS A 63 0.89 39.88 27.90
CA HIS A 63 1.71 38.87 27.25
C HIS A 63 1.53 37.49 27.89
N THR A 64 1.61 37.41 29.22
CA THR A 64 1.40 36.16 29.97
C THR A 64 0.00 35.59 29.77
N THR A 65 -1.04 36.43 29.78
CA THR A 65 -2.41 35.98 29.51
C THR A 65 -2.62 35.55 28.06
N ALA A 66 -2.01 36.25 27.10
CA ALA A 66 -2.03 35.86 25.69
C ALA A 66 -1.35 34.52 25.46
N GLU A 67 -0.19 34.28 26.08
CA GLU A 67 0.55 33.02 25.94
C GLU A 67 -0.21 31.84 26.55
N SER A 68 -0.80 32.02 27.74
CA SER A 68 -1.69 31.00 28.33
C SER A 68 -2.86 30.65 27.40
N ARG A 69 -3.52 31.67 26.83
CA ARG A 69 -4.66 31.45 25.90
C ARG A 69 -4.23 30.72 24.62
N LYS A 70 -3.06 31.04 24.07
CA LYS A 70 -2.51 30.30 22.91
C LYS A 70 -2.32 28.83 23.26
N GLN A 71 -1.75 28.54 24.43
CA GLN A 71 -1.53 27.17 24.89
C GLN A 71 -2.85 26.41 25.07
N ASP A 72 -3.86 27.04 25.69
CA ASP A 72 -5.19 26.44 25.85
C ASP A 72 -5.86 26.15 24.51
N THR A 73 -5.77 27.09 23.57
CA THR A 73 -6.30 26.94 22.21
C THR A 73 -5.63 25.79 21.47
N LEU A 74 -4.30 25.65 21.61
CA LEU A 74 -3.54 24.56 21.03
C LEU A 74 -3.95 23.21 21.63
N LEU A 75 -4.11 23.12 22.94
CA LEU A 75 -4.58 21.90 23.62
C LEU A 75 -5.99 21.50 23.15
N LEU A 76 -6.89 22.48 23.03
CA LEU A 76 -8.23 22.26 22.50
C LEU A 76 -8.17 21.74 21.06
N ALA A 77 -7.37 22.37 20.20
CA ALA A 77 -7.21 21.95 18.80
C ALA A 77 -6.67 20.51 18.69
N LYS A 78 -5.70 20.13 19.53
CA LYS A 78 -5.18 18.75 19.59
C LYS A 78 -6.28 17.75 19.98
N ARG A 79 -7.04 18.04 21.05
CA ARG A 79 -8.16 17.18 21.49
C ARG A 79 -9.23 17.04 20.42
N THR A 80 -9.59 18.14 19.76
CA THR A 80 -10.57 18.11 18.66
C THR A 80 -10.09 17.27 17.48
N ASN A 81 -8.81 17.38 17.11
CA ASN A 81 -8.22 16.56 16.05
C ASN A 81 -8.22 15.07 16.41
N GLU A 82 -7.92 14.72 17.67
CA GLU A 82 -8.00 13.33 18.15
C GLU A 82 -9.43 12.79 18.08
N LEU A 83 -10.43 13.57 18.51
CA LEU A 83 -11.84 13.20 18.41
C LEU A 83 -12.25 13.02 16.95
N GLN A 84 -11.87 13.92 16.05
CA GLN A 84 -12.14 13.79 14.63
C GLN A 84 -11.52 12.52 14.04
N LYS A 85 -10.30 12.16 14.44
CA LYS A 85 -9.66 10.90 14.05
C LYS A 85 -10.45 9.68 14.52
N LYS A 86 -10.92 9.68 15.78
CA LYS A 86 -11.75 8.60 16.34
C LYS A 86 -13.09 8.48 15.60
N ILE A 87 -13.74 9.60 15.31
CA ILE A 87 -15.00 9.64 14.54
C ILE A 87 -14.80 9.06 13.14
N LYS A 88 -13.75 9.48 12.42
CA LYS A 88 -13.43 8.96 11.09
C LYS A 88 -13.19 7.45 11.11
N ALA A 89 -12.40 6.95 12.08
CA ALA A 89 -12.14 5.52 12.23
C ALA A 89 -13.43 4.73 12.54
N SER A 90 -14.29 5.24 13.43
CA SER A 90 -15.59 4.63 13.73
C SER A 90 -16.51 4.60 12.51
N THR A 91 -16.57 5.70 11.76
CA THR A 91 -17.38 5.81 10.53
C THR A 91 -16.90 4.82 9.48
N GLN A 92 -15.59 4.64 9.32
CA GLN A 92 -15.04 3.65 8.40
C GLN A 92 -15.41 2.21 8.80
N LYS A 93 -15.34 1.88 10.10
CA LYS A 93 -15.79 0.58 10.61
C LYS A 93 -17.29 0.37 10.37
N MET A 94 -18.10 1.40 10.61
CA MET A 94 -19.54 1.35 10.36
C MET A 94 -19.83 1.11 8.88
N MET A 95 -19.14 1.80 7.96
CA MET A 95 -19.30 1.56 6.52
C MET A 95 -18.93 0.14 6.11
N ALA A 96 -17.84 -0.42 6.67
CA ALA A 96 -17.45 -1.80 6.41
C ALA A 96 -18.52 -2.80 6.87
N LEU A 97 -19.04 -2.62 8.09
CA LEU A 97 -20.11 -3.46 8.63
C LEU A 97 -21.42 -3.35 7.84
N VAL A 98 -21.78 -2.15 7.37
CA VAL A 98 -22.95 -1.95 6.51
C VAL A 98 -22.78 -2.66 5.17
N ALA A 99 -21.58 -2.61 4.57
CA ALA A 99 -21.30 -3.34 3.34
C ALA A 99 -21.36 -4.86 3.54
N GLU A 100 -20.77 -5.38 4.62
CA GLU A 100 -20.86 -6.80 4.98
C GLU A 100 -22.33 -7.22 5.15
N LEU A 101 -23.11 -6.45 5.91
CA LEU A 101 -24.52 -6.72 6.14
C LEU A 101 -25.31 -6.71 4.82
N SER A 102 -25.05 -5.75 3.92
CA SER A 102 -25.67 -5.70 2.60
C SER A 102 -25.33 -6.94 1.76
N MET A 103 -24.08 -7.43 1.79
CA MET A 103 -23.70 -8.65 1.09
C MET A 103 -24.41 -9.88 1.66
N LYS A 104 -24.52 -9.97 3.00
CA LYS A 104 -25.24 -11.05 3.67
C LYS A 104 -26.74 -11.01 3.37
N GLN A 105 -27.35 -9.83 3.36
CA GLN A 105 -28.75 -9.64 2.96
C GLN A 105 -28.99 -10.10 1.53
N ALA A 106 -28.12 -9.71 0.59
CA ALA A 106 -28.21 -10.15 -0.80
C ALA A 106 -28.07 -11.68 -0.94
N LEU A 107 -27.18 -12.30 -0.16
CA LEU A 107 -27.03 -13.75 -0.10
C LEU A 107 -28.31 -14.43 0.44
N THR A 108 -28.88 -13.93 1.52
CA THR A 108 -30.13 -14.45 2.09
C THR A 108 -31.27 -14.38 1.08
N ILE A 109 -31.41 -13.26 0.36
CA ILE A 109 -32.44 -13.10 -0.67
C ILE A 109 -32.24 -14.13 -1.79
N LYS A 110 -30.99 -14.35 -2.25
CA LYS A 110 -30.68 -15.38 -3.24
C LYS A 110 -31.05 -16.78 -2.76
N LEU A 111 -30.64 -17.16 -1.56
CA LEU A 111 -30.95 -18.48 -0.99
C LEU A 111 -32.45 -18.68 -0.80
N GLN A 112 -33.18 -17.64 -0.39
CA GLN A 112 -34.63 -17.68 -0.29
C GLN A 112 -35.30 -17.87 -1.66
N GLN A 113 -34.77 -17.24 -2.71
CA GLN A 113 -35.25 -17.46 -4.07
C GLN A 113 -34.99 -18.90 -4.52
N GLU A 114 -33.77 -19.40 -4.34
CA GLU A 114 -33.44 -20.79 -4.69
C GLU A 114 -34.29 -21.81 -3.93
N MET A 115 -34.60 -21.56 -2.66
CA MET A 115 -35.50 -22.40 -1.88
C MET A 115 -36.90 -22.42 -2.50
N ARG A 116 -37.45 -21.24 -2.84
CA ARG A 116 -38.76 -21.14 -3.50
C ARG A 116 -38.78 -21.84 -4.85
N ASP A 117 -37.75 -21.66 -5.66
CA ASP A 117 -37.65 -22.29 -6.99
C ASP A 117 -37.60 -23.81 -6.88
N LYS A 118 -36.81 -24.33 -5.93
CA LYS A 118 -36.73 -25.78 -5.66
C LYS A 118 -38.04 -26.34 -5.10
N GLU A 119 -38.69 -25.61 -4.20
CA GLU A 119 -39.99 -26.00 -3.66
C GLU A 119 -41.05 -26.08 -4.76
N GLN A 120 -41.11 -25.07 -5.63
CA GLN A 120 -42.03 -25.05 -6.77
C GLN A 120 -41.73 -26.18 -7.75
N PHE A 121 -40.46 -26.44 -8.03
CA PHE A 121 -40.04 -27.57 -8.84
C PHE A 121 -40.48 -28.90 -8.23
N PHE A 122 -40.23 -29.10 -6.93
CA PHE A 122 -40.65 -30.29 -6.20
C PHE A 122 -42.16 -30.48 -6.25
N MET A 123 -42.95 -29.44 -5.97
CA MET A 123 -44.41 -29.49 -6.05
C MET A 123 -44.89 -29.88 -7.46
N THR A 124 -44.24 -29.36 -8.50
CA THR A 124 -44.57 -29.70 -9.89
C THR A 124 -44.27 -31.17 -10.19
N VAL A 125 -43.12 -31.67 -9.74
CA VAL A 125 -42.73 -33.08 -9.94
C VAL A 125 -43.65 -34.02 -9.16
N SER A 126 -43.91 -33.72 -7.88
CA SER A 126 -44.81 -34.50 -7.03
C SER A 126 -46.20 -34.60 -7.64
N SER A 127 -46.77 -33.47 -8.07
CA SER A 127 -48.08 -33.46 -8.72
C SER A 127 -48.13 -34.30 -10.01
N ARG A 128 -47.04 -34.32 -10.81
CA ARG A 128 -46.95 -35.17 -12.00
C ARG A 128 -46.86 -36.65 -11.64
N ILE A 129 -46.07 -36.99 -10.62
CA ILE A 129 -45.93 -38.36 -10.14
C ILE A 129 -47.28 -38.88 -9.62
N ASP A 130 -48.01 -38.06 -8.86
CA ASP A 130 -49.36 -38.40 -8.37
C ASP A 130 -50.34 -38.65 -9.53
N GLN A 131 -50.16 -37.95 -10.65
CA GLN A 131 -50.93 -38.13 -11.89
C GLN A 131 -50.40 -39.29 -12.76
N GLY A 132 -49.33 -39.98 -12.37
CA GLY A 132 -48.68 -41.04 -13.14
C GLY A 132 -47.97 -40.53 -14.41
N LEU A 133 -47.72 -39.23 -14.50
CA LEU A 133 -46.99 -38.61 -15.62
C LEU A 133 -45.48 -38.67 -15.39
N PRO A 134 -44.68 -38.77 -16.46
CA PRO A 134 -43.22 -38.82 -16.34
C PRO A 134 -42.65 -37.51 -15.78
N PRO A 135 -41.54 -37.57 -15.02
CA PRO A 135 -40.82 -36.39 -14.55
C PRO A 135 -40.43 -35.44 -15.70
N PRO A 136 -40.18 -34.15 -15.41
CA PRO A 136 -39.70 -33.19 -16.40
C PRO A 136 -38.44 -33.68 -17.14
N LYS A 137 -38.36 -33.38 -18.45
CA LYS A 137 -37.22 -33.78 -19.31
C LYS A 137 -35.87 -33.29 -18.78
N GLU A 138 -35.85 -32.15 -18.10
CA GLU A 138 -34.63 -31.60 -17.48
C GLU A 138 -34.08 -32.55 -16.41
N THR A 139 -34.95 -33.10 -15.56
CA THR A 139 -34.60 -34.07 -14.52
C THR A 139 -34.05 -35.36 -15.11
N GLU A 140 -34.67 -35.85 -16.18
CA GLU A 140 -34.20 -37.04 -16.90
C GLU A 140 -32.79 -36.82 -17.49
N ASN A 141 -32.56 -35.66 -18.11
CA ASN A 141 -31.26 -35.30 -18.65
C ASN A 141 -30.18 -35.20 -17.57
N GLU A 142 -30.51 -34.63 -16.40
CA GLU A 142 -29.59 -34.57 -15.25
C GLU A 142 -29.28 -35.97 -14.71
N TRP A 143 -30.28 -36.83 -14.61
CA TRP A 143 -30.09 -38.22 -14.19
C TRP A 143 -29.17 -39.00 -15.14
N LEU A 144 -29.39 -38.86 -16.45
CA LEU A 144 -28.53 -39.49 -17.46
C LEU A 144 -27.08 -38.99 -17.40
N LYS A 145 -26.86 -37.71 -17.04
CA LYS A 145 -25.50 -37.18 -16.81
C LYS A 145 -24.86 -37.82 -15.58
N VAL A 146 -25.59 -37.98 -14.48
CA VAL A 146 -25.09 -38.64 -13.26
C VAL A 146 -24.67 -40.08 -13.57
N LEU A 147 -25.53 -40.85 -14.23
CA LEU A 147 -25.22 -42.23 -14.62
C LEU A 147 -23.98 -42.32 -15.52
N ARG A 148 -23.83 -41.39 -16.46
CA ARG A 148 -22.63 -41.33 -17.33
C ARG A 148 -21.37 -41.04 -16.51
N ASN A 149 -21.43 -40.09 -15.58
CA ASN A 149 -20.31 -39.72 -14.74
C ASN A 149 -19.91 -40.85 -13.79
N GLU A 150 -20.87 -41.53 -13.17
CA GLU A 150 -20.62 -42.69 -12.32
C GLU A 150 -19.97 -43.83 -13.10
N LYS A 151 -20.44 -44.11 -14.32
CA LYS A 151 -19.80 -45.10 -15.19
C LYS A 151 -18.36 -44.71 -15.49
N MET A 152 -18.11 -43.47 -15.89
CA MET A 152 -16.76 -42.98 -16.16
C MET A 152 -15.84 -43.09 -14.93
N GLN A 153 -16.36 -42.76 -13.73
CA GLN A 153 -15.59 -42.90 -12.49
C GLN A 153 -15.27 -44.35 -12.16
N ARG A 154 -16.23 -45.27 -12.35
CA ARG A 154 -16.02 -46.71 -12.16
C ARG A 154 -14.98 -47.25 -13.13
N ASP A 155 -15.11 -46.94 -14.42
CA ASP A 155 -14.16 -47.37 -15.44
C ASP A 155 -12.75 -46.83 -15.15
N ALA A 156 -12.64 -45.58 -14.71
CA ALA A 156 -11.37 -44.97 -14.33
C ALA A 156 -10.76 -45.58 -13.06
N ALA A 157 -11.58 -45.92 -12.07
CA ALA A 157 -11.13 -46.60 -10.86
C ALA A 157 -10.66 -48.03 -11.16
N GLU A 158 -11.38 -48.75 -12.02
CA GLU A 158 -11.02 -50.10 -12.46
C GLU A 158 -9.72 -50.10 -13.28
N ALA A 159 -9.55 -49.12 -14.17
CA ALA A 159 -8.29 -48.95 -14.92
C ALA A 159 -7.12 -48.67 -13.98
N ARG A 160 -7.30 -47.80 -12.97
CA ARG A 160 -6.26 -47.53 -11.96
C ARG A 160 -5.92 -48.76 -11.12
N ALA A 161 -6.92 -49.54 -10.71
CA ALA A 161 -6.71 -50.77 -9.95
C ALA A 161 -5.96 -51.83 -10.78
N LYS A 162 -6.29 -51.96 -12.07
CA LYS A 162 -5.57 -52.85 -13.00
C LYS A 162 -4.11 -52.41 -13.17
N CYS A 163 -3.86 -51.13 -13.44
CA CYS A 163 -2.48 -50.60 -13.51
C CYS A 163 -1.68 -50.88 -12.23
N ALA A 164 -2.30 -50.69 -11.05
CA ALA A 164 -1.62 -50.92 -9.77
C ALA A 164 -1.33 -52.41 -9.51
N ALA A 165 -2.26 -53.31 -9.88
CA ALA A 165 -2.04 -54.74 -9.76
C ALA A 165 -0.95 -55.24 -10.74
N GLU A 166 -0.94 -54.74 -11.96
CA GLU A 166 0.12 -55.01 -12.95
C GLU A 166 1.49 -54.50 -12.44
N GLU A 167 1.53 -53.33 -11.81
CA GLU A 167 2.74 -52.78 -11.18
C GLU A 167 3.21 -53.63 -9.99
N GLU A 168 2.30 -54.13 -9.15
CA GLU A 168 2.61 -55.02 -8.03
C GLU A 168 3.09 -56.41 -8.48
N GLU A 169 2.45 -57.00 -9.50
CA GLU A 169 2.87 -58.28 -10.09
C GLU A 169 4.26 -58.16 -10.76
N ALA A 170 4.50 -57.04 -11.44
CA ALA A 170 5.82 -56.71 -11.95
C ALA A 170 6.83 -56.53 -10.80
N ALA A 171 6.45 -55.88 -9.69
CA ALA A 171 7.25 -55.73 -8.46
C ALA A 171 7.66 -57.07 -7.83
N ALA A 172 6.74 -58.04 -7.78
CA ALA A 172 6.94 -59.34 -7.15
C ALA A 172 7.90 -60.28 -7.92
N SER A 173 8.11 -60.06 -9.23
CA SER A 173 8.88 -60.95 -10.11
C SER A 173 10.41 -60.94 -9.88
N GLY A 174 10.91 -60.39 -8.76
CA GLY A 174 12.32 -60.44 -8.35
C GLY A 174 13.31 -59.69 -9.26
N CYS A 175 12.81 -58.99 -10.28
CA CYS A 175 13.59 -58.18 -11.20
C CYS A 175 13.90 -56.79 -10.58
N VAL A 176 15.10 -56.26 -10.80
CA VAL A 176 15.48 -54.90 -10.38
C VAL A 176 14.66 -53.88 -11.16
N HIS A 177 13.76 -53.18 -10.49
CA HIS A 177 12.89 -52.18 -11.11
C HIS A 177 13.65 -50.92 -11.51
N THR A 178 13.70 -50.63 -12.81
CA THR A 178 14.24 -49.38 -13.35
C THR A 178 13.19 -48.67 -14.20
N THR A 179 12.86 -47.43 -13.87
CA THR A 179 12.01 -46.54 -14.72
C THR A 179 12.75 -46.06 -15.98
N ALA A 180 14.03 -46.44 -16.14
CA ALA A 180 14.82 -46.10 -17.30
C ALA A 180 14.46 -47.01 -18.48
N GLU A 181 14.06 -46.42 -19.60
CA GLU A 181 13.88 -47.18 -20.84
C GLU A 181 15.20 -47.81 -21.27
N GLN A 182 15.17 -49.11 -21.61
CA GLN A 182 16.34 -49.81 -22.11
C GLN A 182 16.84 -49.14 -23.39
N ARG A 183 18.13 -48.79 -23.43
CA ARG A 183 18.73 -48.18 -24.62
C ARG A 183 18.63 -49.17 -25.77
N PRO A 184 18.11 -48.79 -26.95
CA PRO A 184 18.03 -49.69 -28.10
C PRO A 184 19.40 -50.24 -28.51
N THR A 185 20.49 -49.55 -28.18
CA THR A 185 21.87 -49.98 -28.46
C THR A 185 22.45 -50.94 -27.41
N ALA A 186 21.70 -51.39 -26.42
CA ALA A 186 22.15 -52.34 -25.39
C ALA A 186 21.23 -53.58 -25.37
N TYR A 187 21.40 -54.49 -26.36
CA TYR A 187 20.74 -55.80 -26.35
C TYR A 187 21.40 -56.69 -25.30
N ILE A 188 20.63 -57.09 -24.29
CA ILE A 188 20.96 -58.25 -23.47
C ILE A 188 19.91 -59.30 -23.85
N PRO A 189 20.29 -60.42 -24.48
CA PRO A 189 19.33 -61.47 -24.81
C PRO A 189 18.74 -62.10 -23.54
N ASP A 190 17.41 -62.25 -23.45
CA ASP A 190 16.69 -62.87 -22.32
C ASP A 190 16.75 -64.42 -22.33
N ASP A 191 17.66 -65.01 -23.10
CA ASP A 191 17.71 -66.46 -23.31
C ASP A 191 18.49 -67.15 -22.18
N ASN A 192 17.85 -68.04 -21.43
CA ASN A 192 18.38 -68.67 -20.20
C ASN A 192 19.66 -69.50 -20.38
N TYR A 193 20.14 -69.68 -21.62
CA TYR A 193 21.31 -70.48 -21.99
C TYR A 193 22.51 -69.64 -22.49
N SER A 194 22.40 -68.30 -22.54
CA SER A 194 23.50 -67.39 -22.92
C SER A 194 23.93 -66.49 -21.76
N LEU A 195 25.24 -66.22 -21.65
CA LEU A 195 25.77 -65.25 -20.69
C LEU A 195 25.16 -63.85 -20.95
N PRO A 196 24.84 -63.07 -19.90
CA PRO A 196 24.20 -61.76 -20.02
C PRO A 196 25.23 -60.69 -20.44
N LEU A 197 25.86 -60.89 -21.59
CA LEU A 197 26.83 -59.97 -22.16
C LEU A 197 26.22 -59.28 -23.38
N PRO A 198 26.38 -57.95 -23.51
CA PRO A 198 25.85 -57.22 -24.64
C PRO A 198 26.51 -57.70 -25.93
N ARG A 199 25.70 -58.14 -26.90
CA ARG A 199 26.20 -58.54 -28.21
C ARG A 199 26.36 -57.30 -29.09
N PRO A 200 27.50 -57.15 -29.81
CA PRO A 200 27.64 -56.09 -30.78
C PRO A 200 26.62 -56.32 -31.90
N TYR A 201 25.78 -55.34 -32.15
CA TYR A 201 24.97 -55.31 -33.36
C TYR A 201 25.92 -55.18 -34.55
N GLY A 202 25.75 -56.01 -35.59
CA GLY A 202 26.59 -55.98 -36.77
C GLY A 202 26.48 -54.67 -37.57
N ALA A 203 26.61 -54.72 -38.89
CA ALA A 203 26.65 -53.54 -39.75
C ALA A 203 25.43 -52.58 -39.65
N HIS A 204 24.31 -53.03 -39.06
CA HIS A 204 23.08 -52.27 -38.90
C HIS A 204 22.60 -52.29 -37.44
N PRO A 205 23.07 -51.37 -36.58
CA PRO A 205 22.59 -51.26 -35.22
C PRO A 205 21.16 -50.68 -35.19
N PRO A 206 20.29 -51.16 -34.28
CA PRO A 206 18.99 -50.56 -34.06
C PRO A 206 19.16 -49.13 -33.51
N PHE A 207 18.38 -48.21 -34.04
CA PHE A 207 18.36 -46.80 -33.65
C PHE A 207 17.02 -46.48 -32.97
N LYS A 208 17.03 -45.64 -31.91
CA LYS A 208 15.81 -45.10 -31.31
C LYS A 208 15.35 -43.91 -32.17
N PRO A 209 14.19 -43.98 -32.85
CA PRO A 209 13.66 -42.81 -33.53
C PRO A 209 13.50 -41.65 -32.55
N SER A 210 13.85 -40.43 -32.97
CA SER A 210 13.61 -39.24 -32.17
C SER A 210 12.11 -39.09 -31.90
N GLU A 211 11.75 -38.71 -30.68
CA GLU A 211 10.35 -38.44 -30.35
C GLU A 211 9.78 -37.42 -31.35
N PRO A 212 8.58 -37.67 -31.88
CA PRO A 212 7.96 -36.76 -32.81
C PRO A 212 7.81 -35.39 -32.14
N SER A 213 8.48 -34.39 -32.70
CA SER A 213 8.45 -33.06 -32.10
C SER A 213 7.03 -32.51 -32.11
N SER A 214 6.68 -31.66 -31.15
CA SER A 214 5.36 -31.01 -31.08
C SER A 214 4.98 -30.29 -32.39
N HIS A 215 5.97 -29.89 -33.19
CA HIS A 215 5.78 -29.23 -34.49
C HIS A 215 5.26 -30.15 -35.60
N MET A 216 5.30 -31.48 -35.44
CA MET A 216 4.74 -32.42 -36.43
C MET A 216 3.22 -32.31 -36.59
N ARG A 217 2.51 -31.67 -35.64
CA ARG A 217 1.06 -31.39 -35.73
C ARG A 217 0.69 -30.50 -36.92
N HIS A 218 1.64 -29.72 -37.44
CA HIS A 218 1.43 -28.80 -38.56
C HIS A 218 1.91 -29.36 -39.91
N PHE A 219 2.55 -30.53 -39.92
CA PHE A 219 2.99 -31.14 -41.18
C PHE A 219 1.82 -31.83 -41.87
N ARG A 220 1.38 -31.30 -43.01
CA ARG A 220 0.35 -31.91 -43.85
C ARG A 220 1.00 -32.79 -44.90
N LYS A 221 0.62 -34.08 -44.94
CA LYS A 221 1.09 -34.98 -46.00
C LYS A 221 0.60 -34.46 -47.36
N PRO A 222 1.46 -34.40 -48.39
CA PRO A 222 1.05 -33.92 -49.71
C PRO A 222 0.01 -34.87 -50.30
N THR A 223 -1.07 -34.31 -50.85
CA THR A 223 -2.11 -35.08 -51.55
C THR A 223 -1.55 -35.54 -52.89
N VAL A 224 -1.36 -36.85 -53.06
CA VAL A 224 -0.91 -37.45 -54.32
C VAL A 224 -2.06 -37.35 -55.32
N LYS A 225 -1.86 -36.62 -56.43
CA LYS A 225 -2.87 -36.51 -57.48
C LYS A 225 -2.91 -37.82 -58.29
N PRO A 226 -4.11 -38.31 -58.65
CA PRO A 226 -4.23 -39.49 -59.50
C PRO A 226 -3.63 -39.20 -60.87
N ILE A 227 -2.86 -40.15 -61.38
CA ILE A 227 -2.26 -40.10 -62.71
C ILE A 227 -3.35 -40.54 -63.69
N GLU A 228 -3.77 -39.65 -64.58
CA GLU A 228 -4.71 -39.96 -65.65
C GLU A 228 -3.98 -40.82 -66.70
N ILE A 229 -4.51 -42.02 -66.97
CA ILE A 229 -4.07 -42.93 -68.04
C ILE A 229 -5.10 -42.86 -69.16
#